data_AF-A0A819M4L7-F1
#
_entry.id   AF-A0A819M4L7-F1
#
_cell.length_a   1.000
_cell.length_b   1.000
_cell.length_c   1.000
_cell.angle_alpha   90.00
_cell.angle_beta   90.00
_cell.angle_gamma   90.00
#
_symmetry.space_group_name_H-M   'P 1'
#
loop_
_entity.id
_entity.type
_entity.pdbx_description
1 polymer ?
#
loop_
_entity_poly.entity_id
_entity_poly.type
_entity_poly.pdbx_seq_one_letter_code
_entity_poly.pdbx_strand_id
1 'polypeptide(L)'
;LFVLCLDESYQSSNDNIIKEDNKRSVGLNFLHGGGTKNNTANRWFDKTIQIIVGPNGYSGLNYEHSLAEGGIITTLVDYALDYCKTAEPLVHTNEPSLLSKCRIVIPKEVEQSIIESEKRVNKFIENCDLIVHKYPEYGKDFAKQNKLSIDAIIQVALQVAYFRSVLK
;
A
#
# COMPACT_ATOMS: atom_id res chain seq x y z
N LEU A 1 -5.23 -13.59 11.93
CA LEU A 1 -5.93 -13.93 10.67
C LEU A 1 -6.10 -12.65 9.86
N PHE A 2 -5.55 -12.58 8.65
CA PHE A 2 -5.49 -11.40 7.75
C PHE A 2 -6.40 -11.58 6.52
N VAL A 3 -6.53 -10.54 5.68
CA VAL A 3 -7.17 -10.65 4.35
C VAL A 3 -6.10 -10.61 3.26
N LEU A 4 -6.24 -11.46 2.24
CA LEU A 4 -5.42 -11.44 1.02
C LEU A 4 -6.25 -10.85 -0.12
N CYS A 5 -5.78 -9.74 -0.68
CA CYS A 5 -6.35 -9.06 -1.83
C CYS A 5 -5.55 -9.47 -3.07
N LEU A 6 -6.17 -10.25 -3.96
CA LEU A 6 -5.62 -10.55 -5.28
C LEU A 6 -6.12 -9.48 -6.23
N ASP A 7 -5.26 -8.53 -6.56
CA ASP A 7 -5.61 -7.37 -7.37
C ASP A 7 -5.56 -7.68 -8.87
N GLU A 8 -6.32 -6.90 -9.63
CA GLU A 8 -6.19 -6.87 -11.09
C GLU A 8 -5.14 -5.84 -11.53
N SER A 9 -4.76 -5.90 -12.81
CA SER A 9 -3.80 -4.96 -13.40
C SER A 9 -4.33 -3.53 -13.28
N TYR A 10 -3.58 -2.70 -12.57
CA TYR A 10 -3.88 -1.28 -12.43
C TYR A 10 -3.48 -0.53 -13.71
N GLN A 11 -4.47 0.02 -14.42
CA GLN A 11 -4.25 0.90 -15.58
C GLN A 11 -4.22 2.35 -15.10
N SER A 12 -3.03 2.95 -15.09
CA SER A 12 -2.88 4.41 -15.01
C SER A 12 -3.34 5.01 -16.34
N SER A 13 -4.26 5.96 -16.32
CA SER A 13 -4.90 6.54 -17.52
C SER A 13 -3.95 7.25 -18.51
N ASN A 14 -2.64 7.25 -18.28
CA ASN A 14 -1.62 7.89 -19.11
C ASN A 14 -0.42 6.93 -19.35
N ASP A 15 -0.52 6.11 -20.39
CA ASP A 15 0.46 5.06 -20.74
C ASP A 15 1.83 5.54 -21.26
N ASN A 16 2.16 6.84 -21.22
CA ASN A 16 3.33 7.40 -21.90
C ASN A 16 4.51 7.87 -21.01
N ILE A 17 4.46 7.73 -19.68
CA ILE A 17 5.52 8.22 -18.77
C ILE A 17 6.10 7.04 -17.95
N ILE A 18 6.76 6.13 -18.66
CA ILE A 18 7.10 4.79 -18.18
C ILE A 18 8.42 4.80 -17.40
N LYS A 19 8.39 5.10 -16.08
CA LYS A 19 9.26 4.50 -15.03
C LYS A 19 9.05 5.10 -13.64
N GLU A 20 8.88 6.43 -13.51
CA GLU A 20 8.58 7.07 -12.21
C GLU A 20 7.12 6.94 -11.81
N ASP A 21 6.20 7.02 -12.79
CA ASP A 21 4.76 6.85 -12.56
C ASP A 21 4.38 5.50 -11.97
N ASN A 22 5.21 4.47 -12.15
CA ASN A 22 4.90 3.14 -11.67
C ASN A 22 4.94 3.06 -10.13
N LYS A 23 5.93 3.67 -9.47
CA LYS A 23 5.99 3.66 -7.99
C LYS A 23 4.86 4.47 -7.35
N ARG A 24 4.52 5.62 -7.95
CA ARG A 24 3.37 6.44 -7.56
C ARG A 24 2.09 5.62 -7.67
N SER A 25 1.85 5.05 -8.85
CA SER A 25 0.68 4.23 -9.15
C SER A 25 0.53 3.04 -8.20
N VAL A 26 1.62 2.31 -7.96
CA VAL A 26 1.66 1.18 -7.02
C VAL A 26 1.40 1.65 -5.59
N GLY A 27 2.00 2.75 -5.16
CA GLY A 27 1.77 3.33 -3.83
C GLY A 27 0.30 3.74 -3.61
N LEU A 28 -0.30 4.41 -4.59
CA LEU A 28 -1.73 4.78 -4.58
C LEU A 28 -2.63 3.53 -4.61
N ASN A 29 -2.28 2.48 -5.36
CA ASN A 29 -3.01 1.22 -5.36
C ASN A 29 -2.98 0.53 -3.97
N PHE A 30 -1.85 0.58 -3.26
CA PHE A 30 -1.77 0.05 -1.89
C PHE A 30 -2.49 0.92 -0.86
N LEU A 31 -2.51 2.23 -1.08
CA LEU A 31 -3.17 3.16 -0.17
C LEU A 31 -4.70 3.07 -0.25
N HIS A 32 -5.26 3.05 -1.47
CA HIS A 32 -6.71 3.15 -1.66
C HIS A 32 -7.25 2.28 -2.80
N GLY A 33 -6.44 1.50 -3.52
CA GLY A 33 -6.90 0.61 -4.59
C GLY A 33 -7.20 1.29 -5.93
N GLY A 34 -6.86 2.56 -6.08
CA GLY A 34 -6.91 3.23 -7.39
C GLY A 34 -8.29 3.61 -7.94
N GLY A 35 -9.37 3.46 -7.19
CA GLY A 35 -10.75 3.83 -7.58
C GLY A 35 -11.71 2.65 -7.56
N THR A 36 -13.01 2.92 -7.47
CA THR A 36 -14.05 1.86 -7.40
C THR A 36 -14.14 1.01 -8.66
N LYS A 37 -13.72 1.56 -9.81
CA LYS A 37 -13.60 0.83 -11.09
C LYS A 37 -12.31 0.01 -11.21
N ASN A 38 -11.39 0.17 -10.24
CA ASN A 38 -10.13 -0.56 -10.13
C ASN A 38 -10.22 -1.48 -8.91
N ASN A 39 -9.23 -1.43 -8.02
CA ASN A 39 -9.07 -2.35 -6.89
C ASN A 39 -9.66 -1.82 -5.56
N THR A 40 -10.26 -0.62 -5.50
CA THR A 40 -10.80 -0.08 -4.24
C THR A 40 -11.91 -0.96 -3.66
N ALA A 41 -12.75 -1.55 -4.51
CA ALA A 41 -13.78 -2.49 -4.08
C ALA A 41 -13.22 -3.85 -3.63
N ASN A 42 -11.96 -4.15 -3.95
CA ASN A 42 -11.24 -5.35 -3.53
C ASN A 42 -10.52 -5.14 -2.18
N ARG A 43 -11.14 -4.40 -1.26
CA ARG A 43 -10.59 -4.05 0.06
C ARG A 43 -11.64 -4.20 1.15
N TRP A 44 -11.18 -4.46 2.36
CA TRP A 44 -11.95 -4.40 3.59
C TRP A 44 -11.17 -3.57 4.62
N PHE A 45 -11.32 -2.25 4.58
CA PHE A 45 -10.48 -1.32 5.33
C PHE A 45 -10.62 -1.42 6.85
N ASP A 46 -11.70 -2.01 7.37
CA ASP A 46 -11.83 -2.32 8.80
C ASP A 46 -10.93 -3.48 9.25
N LYS A 47 -10.28 -4.20 8.31
CA LYS A 47 -9.42 -5.32 8.63
C LYS A 47 -8.03 -4.80 8.99
N THR A 48 -7.54 -5.22 10.16
CA THR A 48 -6.21 -4.84 10.68
C THR A 48 -5.08 -5.03 9.68
N ILE A 49 -5.05 -6.15 8.96
CA ILE A 49 -4.00 -6.47 8.00
C ILE A 49 -4.63 -6.97 6.71
N GLN A 50 -4.31 -6.28 5.62
CA GLN A 50 -4.63 -6.66 4.26
C GLN A 50 -3.33 -6.79 3.46
N ILE A 51 -3.01 -8.02 3.03
CA ILE A 51 -1.89 -8.28 2.12
C ILE A 51 -2.41 -8.13 0.70
N ILE A 52 -1.71 -7.35 -0.12
CA ILE A 52 -2.14 -7.03 -1.49
C ILE A 52 -1.12 -7.62 -2.45
N VAL A 53 -1.58 -8.40 -3.42
CA VAL A 53 -0.74 -9.01 -4.47
C VAL A 53 -1.36 -8.72 -5.83
N GLY A 54 -0.65 -7.96 -6.65
CA GLY A 54 -1.03 -7.69 -8.03
C GLY A 54 -0.41 -8.68 -9.02
N PRO A 55 -0.92 -8.74 -10.26
CA PRO A 55 -0.51 -9.73 -11.26
C PRO A 55 0.91 -9.45 -11.80
N ASN A 56 1.38 -8.21 -11.68
CA ASN A 56 2.70 -7.78 -12.16
C ASN A 56 3.82 -8.00 -11.13
N GLY A 57 3.57 -8.78 -10.07
CA GLY A 57 4.54 -9.06 -9.01
C GLY A 57 4.68 -7.95 -7.96
N TYR A 58 3.94 -6.84 -8.08
CA TYR A 58 3.85 -5.86 -7.01
C TYR A 58 3.06 -6.44 -5.84
N SER A 59 3.68 -6.43 -4.67
CA SER A 59 3.06 -6.85 -3.42
C SER A 59 3.26 -5.80 -2.34
N GLY A 60 2.26 -5.65 -1.48
CA GLY A 60 2.29 -4.68 -0.39
C GLY A 60 1.29 -5.03 0.69
N LEU A 61 1.09 -4.09 1.61
CA LEU A 61 0.18 -4.25 2.72
C LEU A 61 -0.53 -2.93 3.02
N ASN A 62 -1.81 -3.03 3.36
CA ASN A 62 -2.59 -1.97 3.98
C ASN A 62 -2.95 -2.43 5.41
N TYR A 63 -2.83 -1.54 6.39
CA TYR A 63 -3.18 -1.86 7.76
C TYR A 63 -4.00 -0.76 8.41
N GLU A 64 -4.88 -1.18 9.31
CA GLU A 64 -5.68 -0.30 10.14
C GLU A 64 -4.83 0.14 11.35
N HIS A 65 -4.74 1.46 11.55
CA HIS A 65 -3.74 2.06 12.43
C HIS A 65 -4.10 1.99 13.93
N SER A 66 -5.37 1.81 14.30
CA SER A 66 -5.80 1.83 15.71
C SER A 66 -5.20 0.70 16.55
N LEU A 67 -4.68 -0.36 15.91
CA LEU A 67 -4.22 -1.58 16.58
C LEU A 67 -2.69 -1.73 16.65
N ALA A 68 -1.94 -1.02 15.79
CA ALA A 68 -0.49 -1.17 15.74
C ALA A 68 0.22 0.05 15.13
N GLU A 69 1.42 0.31 15.62
CA GLU A 69 2.34 1.29 15.05
C GLU A 69 3.19 0.68 13.92
N GLY A 70 3.69 1.54 13.03
CA GLY A 70 4.44 1.12 11.84
C GLY A 70 5.67 0.24 12.13
N GLY A 71 6.33 0.41 13.28
CA GLY A 71 7.49 -0.41 13.67
C GLY A 71 7.14 -1.90 13.87
N ILE A 72 5.98 -2.18 14.45
CA ILE A 72 5.49 -3.55 14.66
C ILE A 72 5.14 -4.18 13.31
N ILE A 73 4.47 -3.43 12.44
CA ILE A 73 4.13 -3.87 11.09
C ILE A 73 5.39 -4.16 10.26
N THR A 74 6.42 -3.31 10.36
CA THR A 74 7.70 -3.53 9.66
C THR A 74 8.37 -4.82 10.11
N THR A 75 8.39 -5.08 11.43
CA THR A 75 8.94 -6.33 11.99
C THR A 75 8.20 -7.57 11.47
N LEU A 76 6.86 -7.50 11.37
CA LEU A 76 6.05 -8.57 10.79
C LEU A 76 6.40 -8.81 9.31
N VAL A 77 6.55 -7.74 8.53
CA VAL A 77 6.90 -7.82 7.11
C VAL A 77 8.29 -8.43 6.93
N ASP A 78 9.29 -7.98 7.71
CA ASP A 78 10.65 -8.51 7.65
C ASP A 78 10.67 -10.01 7.96
N TYR A 79 9.98 -10.44 9.02
CA TYR A 79 9.84 -11.84 9.37
C TYR A 79 9.21 -12.67 8.24
N ALA A 80 8.11 -12.18 7.65
CA ALA A 80 7.44 -12.87 6.55
C ALA A 80 8.32 -12.99 5.30
N LEU A 81 9.06 -11.93 4.95
CA LEU A 81 9.97 -11.93 3.82
C LEU A 81 11.16 -12.88 4.04
N ASP A 82 11.70 -12.94 5.25
CA ASP A 82 12.78 -13.86 5.59
C ASP A 82 12.30 -15.32 5.56
N TYR A 83 11.09 -15.59 6.04
CA TYR A 83 10.47 -16.90 5.93
C TYR A 83 10.28 -17.33 4.47
N CYS A 84 9.81 -16.44 3.60
CA CYS A 84 9.63 -16.76 2.17
C CYS A 84 10.93 -17.14 1.44
N LYS A 85 12.11 -16.73 1.95
CA LYS A 85 13.41 -17.11 1.37
C LYS A 85 13.84 -18.53 1.73
N THR A 86 13.38 -19.04 2.88
CA THR A 86 13.79 -20.34 3.43
C THR A 86 12.70 -21.39 3.35
N ALA A 87 11.46 -20.97 3.09
CA ALA A 87 10.32 -21.86 2.96
C ALA A 87 10.51 -22.82 1.78
N GLU A 88 10.51 -24.12 2.07
CA GLU A 88 10.40 -25.14 1.03
C GLU A 88 8.98 -25.12 0.43
N PRO A 89 8.83 -25.36 -0.88
CA PRO A 89 7.53 -25.44 -1.50
C PRO A 89 6.71 -26.54 -0.83
N LEU A 90 5.58 -26.16 -0.24
CA LEU A 90 4.64 -27.11 0.34
C LEU A 90 4.06 -27.99 -0.78
N VAL A 91 4.57 -29.22 -0.90
CA VAL A 91 3.97 -30.25 -1.77
C VAL A 91 2.76 -30.81 -1.03
N HIS A 92 1.61 -30.17 -1.20
CA HIS A 92 0.36 -30.72 -0.71
C HIS A 92 -0.12 -31.82 -1.66
N THR A 93 -0.06 -33.08 -1.19
CA THR A 93 -0.58 -34.26 -1.90
C THR A 93 -2.09 -34.46 -1.72
N ASN A 94 -2.73 -33.64 -0.90
CA ASN A 94 -4.16 -33.72 -0.63
C ASN A 94 -4.91 -32.71 -1.50
N GLU A 95 -6.06 -33.11 -2.05
CA GLU A 95 -6.95 -32.17 -2.73
C GLU A 95 -7.29 -31.02 -1.78
N PRO A 96 -7.17 -29.75 -2.23
CA PRO A 96 -7.53 -28.61 -1.40
C PRO A 96 -9.01 -28.72 -1.03
N SER A 97 -9.31 -28.58 0.26
CA SER A 97 -10.69 -28.46 0.75
C SER A 97 -11.41 -27.35 -0.02
N LEU A 98 -12.62 -27.62 -0.52
CA LEU A 98 -13.40 -26.65 -1.30
C LEU A 98 -13.50 -25.31 -0.55
N LEU A 99 -12.98 -24.24 -1.15
CA LEU A 99 -13.14 -22.90 -0.61
C LEU A 99 -14.62 -22.49 -0.72
N SER A 100 -15.20 -22.06 0.39
CA SER A 100 -16.57 -21.54 0.42
C SER A 100 -16.57 -20.07 -0.02
N LYS A 101 -17.19 -19.79 -1.18
CA LYS A 101 -17.40 -18.40 -1.62
C LYS A 101 -18.40 -17.71 -0.67
N CYS A 102 -17.93 -16.70 0.05
CA CYS A 102 -18.81 -15.83 0.84
C CYS A 102 -19.70 -15.02 -0.12
N ARG A 103 -21.00 -15.33 -0.15
CA ARG A 103 -21.99 -14.56 -0.91
C ARG A 103 -22.61 -13.53 0.01
N ILE A 104 -22.33 -12.26 -0.25
CA ILE A 104 -22.99 -11.16 0.44
C ILE A 104 -24.26 -10.83 -0.34
N VAL A 105 -25.41 -11.01 0.29
CA VAL A 105 -26.68 -10.49 -0.23
C VAL A 105 -26.69 -9.00 0.09
N ILE A 106 -26.90 -8.16 -0.91
CA ILE A 106 -26.96 -6.70 -0.75
C ILE A 106 -28.42 -6.30 -0.57
N PRO A 107 -28.84 -5.86 0.63
CA PRO A 107 -30.19 -5.34 0.84
C PRO A 107 -30.40 -4.04 0.04
N LYS A 108 -31.65 -3.77 -0.37
CA LYS A 108 -31.97 -2.53 -1.11
C LYS A 108 -31.69 -1.28 -0.27
N GLU A 109 -31.78 -1.42 1.05
CA GLU A 109 -31.59 -0.36 2.04
C GLU A 109 -30.16 0.18 2.04
N VAL A 110 -29.16 -0.63 1.67
CA VAL A 110 -27.74 -0.22 1.65
C VAL A 110 -27.24 0.16 0.26
N GLU A 111 -28.01 -0.11 -0.79
CA GLU A 111 -27.62 0.17 -2.18
C GLU A 111 -27.28 1.64 -2.39
N GLN A 112 -28.11 2.53 -1.85
CA GLN A 112 -27.87 3.97 -1.89
C GLN A 112 -26.59 4.36 -1.13
N SER A 113 -26.33 3.76 0.03
CA SER A 113 -25.11 4.01 0.81
C SER A 113 -23.85 3.52 0.08
N ILE A 114 -23.94 2.45 -0.71
CA ILE A 114 -22.82 1.97 -1.54
C ILE A 114 -22.52 2.99 -2.65
N ILE A 115 -23.54 3.49 -3.34
CA ILE A 115 -23.39 4.50 -4.40
C ILE A 115 -22.80 5.81 -3.84
N GLU A 116 -23.23 6.23 -2.66
CA GLU A 116 -22.70 7.44 -2.00
C GLU A 116 -21.24 7.25 -1.55
N SER A 117 -20.94 6.08 -0.98
CA SER A 117 -19.57 5.68 -0.61
C SER A 117 -18.64 5.67 -1.83
N GLU A 118 -19.11 5.16 -2.97
CA GLU A 118 -18.36 5.17 -4.23
C GLU A 118 -18.03 6.59 -4.69
N LYS A 119 -19.02 7.49 -4.72
CA LYS A 119 -18.79 8.89 -5.09
C LYS A 119 -17.80 9.57 -4.14
N ARG A 120 -17.94 9.32 -2.84
CA ARG A 120 -17.09 9.91 -1.81
C ARG A 120 -15.65 9.43 -1.92
N VAL A 121 -15.43 8.12 -2.08
CA VAL A 121 -14.07 7.56 -2.16
C VAL A 121 -13.39 7.97 -3.46
N ASN A 122 -14.10 7.99 -4.59
CA ASN A 122 -13.50 8.44 -5.86
C ASN A 122 -13.09 9.92 -5.78
N LYS A 123 -13.93 10.79 -5.18
CA LYS A 123 -13.55 12.19 -4.94
C LYS A 123 -12.34 12.33 -4.01
N PHE A 124 -12.25 11.48 -2.98
CA PHE A 124 -11.08 11.46 -2.09
C PHE A 124 -9.81 11.05 -2.83
N ILE A 125 -9.90 10.03 -3.69
CA ILE A 125 -8.79 9.52 -4.50
C ILE A 125 -8.33 10.57 -5.51
N GLU A 126 -9.25 11.27 -6.18
CA GLU A 126 -8.91 12.37 -7.10
C GLU A 126 -8.12 13.49 -6.43
N ASN A 127 -8.34 13.71 -5.13
CA ASN A 127 -7.64 14.72 -4.33
C ASN A 127 -6.42 14.16 -3.58
N CYS A 128 -6.03 12.91 -3.85
CA CYS A 128 -4.87 12.28 -3.25
C CYS A 128 -3.69 12.35 -4.22
N ASP A 129 -2.62 13.03 -3.81
CA ASP A 129 -1.36 13.03 -4.55
C ASP A 129 -0.25 12.35 -3.75
N LEU A 130 0.60 11.62 -4.45
CA LEU A 130 1.70 10.85 -3.87
C LEU A 130 2.91 10.95 -4.78
N ILE A 131 4.05 11.30 -4.20
CA ILE A 131 5.35 11.24 -4.86
C ILE A 131 6.24 10.28 -4.06
N VAL A 132 6.73 9.23 -4.74
CA VAL A 132 7.68 8.29 -4.14
C VAL A 132 9.09 8.63 -4.60
N HIS A 133 9.77 9.46 -3.82
CA HIS A 133 11.13 9.89 -4.12
C HIS A 133 12.18 8.96 -3.49
N LYS A 134 13.03 8.33 -4.31
CA LYS A 134 14.19 7.56 -3.84
C LYS A 134 15.43 8.44 -3.94
N TYR A 135 15.96 8.87 -2.80
CA TYR A 135 17.18 9.66 -2.73
C TYR A 135 18.43 8.76 -2.87
N PRO A 136 19.25 8.91 -3.93
CA PRO A 136 20.35 7.96 -4.20
C PRO A 136 21.72 8.39 -3.66
N GLU A 137 21.90 9.67 -3.29
CA GLU A 137 23.23 10.25 -3.08
C GLU A 137 23.91 9.76 -1.80
N TYR A 138 23.15 9.66 -0.71
CA TYR A 138 23.65 9.17 0.57
C TYR A 138 22.52 8.65 1.46
N GLY A 139 22.90 7.99 2.55
CA GLY A 139 21.98 7.46 3.55
C GLY A 139 22.63 7.32 4.92
N LYS A 140 22.33 6.22 5.62
CA LYS A 140 22.78 5.99 7.00
C LYS A 140 24.30 6.06 7.17
N ASP A 141 25.07 5.68 6.16
CA ASP A 141 26.54 5.65 6.24
C ASP A 141 27.15 7.05 6.29
N PHE A 142 26.59 8.00 5.55
CA PHE A 142 26.99 9.41 5.62
C PHE A 142 26.73 10.00 7.02
N ALA A 143 25.58 9.71 7.60
CA ALA A 143 25.25 10.14 8.95
C ALA A 143 26.25 9.59 9.98
N LYS A 144 26.58 8.28 9.89
CA LYS A 144 27.58 7.64 10.75
C LYS A 144 28.97 8.25 10.62
N GLN A 145 29.45 8.49 9.41
CA GLN A 145 30.77 9.09 9.16
C GLN A 145 30.91 10.48 9.79
N ASN A 146 29.82 11.25 9.79
CA ASN A 146 29.78 12.60 10.36
C ASN A 146 29.35 12.63 11.84
N LYS A 147 29.15 11.48 12.49
CA LYS A 147 28.66 11.36 13.88
C LYS A 147 27.33 12.09 14.11
N LEU A 148 26.45 12.04 13.11
CA LEU A 148 25.12 12.66 13.13
C LEU A 148 24.02 11.60 13.16
N SER A 149 22.86 11.97 13.69
CA SER A 149 21.64 11.16 13.56
C SER A 149 21.05 11.34 12.16
N ILE A 150 20.76 10.23 11.47
CA ILE A 150 20.11 10.26 10.16
C ILE A 150 18.71 10.90 10.24
N ASP A 151 17.98 10.64 11.33
CA ASP A 151 16.64 11.21 11.54
C ASP A 151 16.73 12.72 11.71
N ALA A 152 17.73 13.21 12.46
CA ALA A 152 17.95 14.65 12.62
C ALA A 152 18.29 15.33 11.28
N ILE A 153 19.14 14.70 10.45
CA ILE A 153 19.46 15.20 9.10
C ILE A 153 18.18 15.30 8.26
N ILE A 154 17.37 14.24 8.22
CA ILE A 154 16.13 14.21 7.44
C ILE A 154 15.16 15.28 7.93
N GLN A 155 14.96 15.40 9.25
CA GLN A 155 14.06 16.40 9.83
C GLN A 155 14.49 17.83 9.48
N VAL A 156 15.77 18.16 9.62
CA VAL A 156 16.28 19.49 9.26
C VAL A 156 16.17 19.75 7.75
N ALA A 157 16.47 18.75 6.92
CA ALA A 157 16.31 18.85 5.47
C ALA A 157 14.86 19.14 5.07
N LEU A 158 13.88 18.49 5.72
CA LEU A 158 12.44 18.75 5.53
C LEU A 158 12.07 20.18 5.94
N GLN A 159 12.58 20.67 7.09
CA GLN A 159 12.35 22.06 7.52
C GLN A 159 12.91 23.08 6.51
N VAL A 160 14.12 22.84 5.99
CA VAL A 160 14.75 23.70 4.97
C VAL A 160 13.97 23.67 3.66
N ALA A 161 13.53 22.49 3.22
CA ALA A 161 12.74 22.33 2.01
C ALA A 161 11.41 23.09 2.14
N TYR A 162 10.70 22.90 3.26
CA TYR A 162 9.45 23.61 3.55
C TYR A 162 9.66 25.13 3.53
N PHE A 163 10.65 25.65 4.27
CA PHE A 163 10.98 27.07 4.32
C PHE A 163 11.24 27.66 2.93
N ARG A 164 11.98 26.94 2.07
CA ARG A 164 12.28 27.40 0.70
C ARG A 164 11.08 27.34 -0.24
N SER A 165 10.13 26.43 -0.01
CA SER A 165 8.97 26.24 -0.87
C SER A 165 7.78 27.15 -0.54
N VAL A 166 7.64 27.56 0.72
CA VAL A 166 6.47 28.32 1.21
C VAL A 166 6.79 29.76 1.61
N LEU A 167 8.01 30.03 2.09
CA LEU A 167 8.36 31.31 2.72
C LEU A 167 9.32 32.17 1.86
N LYS A 168 9.60 31.75 0.62
CA LYS A 168 10.35 32.50 -0.41
C LYS A 168 9.64 32.33 -1.75
#